data_AF-A0A1G5S111-F1
#
_entry.id   AF-A0A1G5S111-F1
#
_cell.length_a   1.000
_cell.length_b   1.000
_cell.length_c   1.000
_cell.angle_alpha   90.00
_cell.angle_beta   90.00
_cell.angle_gamma   90.00
#
_symmetry.space_group_name_H-M   'P 1'
#
loop_
_entity.id
_entity.type
_entity.pdbx_description
1 polymer ?
#
loop_
_entity_poly.entity_id
_entity_poly.type
_entity_poly.pdbx_seq_one_letter_code
_entity_poly.pdbx_strand_id
1 'polypeptide(L)' 'MTVLSDVPSVTYEYYQNNIKPKPEAVGTTPKGETVWRCRICGYEWVGEELPDDFICPICKHTKADFEKVVR' A
#
# COMPACT_ATOMS: atom_id res chain seq x y z
N MET A 1 18.14 8.44 -36.86
CA MET A 1 17.00 8.42 -35.93
C MET A 1 17.47 7.73 -34.66
N THR A 2 17.90 8.47 -33.66
CA THR A 2 18.38 7.93 -32.38
C THR A 2 17.17 7.70 -31.48
N VAL A 3 16.63 6.48 -31.55
CA VAL A 3 15.42 6.03 -30.85
C VAL A 3 15.73 5.61 -29.40
N LEU A 4 17.00 5.36 -29.07
CA LEU A 4 17.44 4.93 -27.75
C LEU A 4 18.22 6.06 -27.07
N SER A 5 17.84 6.32 -25.81
CA SER A 5 18.53 7.27 -24.94
C SER A 5 19.77 6.61 -24.33
N ASP A 6 20.87 7.35 -24.19
CA ASP A 6 22.13 6.87 -23.61
C ASP A 6 22.06 6.78 -22.08
N VAL A 7 20.99 7.29 -21.45
CA VAL A 7 20.81 7.16 -20.01
C VAL A 7 20.57 5.70 -19.61
N PRO A 8 21.34 5.16 -18.64
CA PRO A 8 21.13 3.81 -18.18
C PRO A 8 19.74 3.67 -17.55
N SER A 9 19.10 2.52 -17.80
CA SER A 9 17.82 2.18 -17.17
C SER A 9 17.96 2.12 -15.65
N VAL A 10 16.87 2.43 -14.94
CA VAL A 10 16.83 2.28 -13.50
C VAL A 10 17.07 0.83 -13.09
N THR A 11 17.96 0.61 -12.12
CA THR A 11 18.22 -0.75 -11.61
C THR A 11 17.06 -1.21 -10.74
N TYR A 12 16.85 -2.52 -10.71
CA TYR A 12 15.77 -3.10 -9.91
C TYR A 12 15.93 -2.79 -8.41
N GLU A 13 17.16 -2.83 -7.90
CA GLU A 13 17.48 -2.45 -6.52
C GLU A 13 17.18 -0.97 -6.24
N TYR A 14 17.53 -0.06 -7.16
CA TYR A 14 17.26 1.36 -6.99
C TYR A 14 15.75 1.66 -6.97
N TYR A 15 14.98 1.02 -7.84
CA TYR A 15 13.52 1.14 -7.89
C TYR A 15 12.87 0.76 -6.55
N GLN A 16 13.25 -0.39 -5.98
CA GLN A 16 12.67 -0.86 -4.72
C GLN A 16 13.00 0.03 -3.52
N ASN A 17 14.21 0.60 -3.50
CA ASN A 17 14.67 1.38 -2.35
C ASN A 17 14.23 2.85 -2.38
N ASN A 18 14.09 3.44 -3.57
CA ASN A 18 13.95 4.90 -3.73
C ASN A 18 12.69 5.34 -4.50
N ILE A 19 12.15 4.49 -5.39
CA ILE A 19 10.99 4.86 -6.23
C ILE A 19 9.71 4.25 -5.64
N LYS A 20 9.79 3.02 -5.15
CA LYS A 20 8.67 2.37 -4.48
C LYS A 20 8.46 3.06 -3.12
N PRO A 21 7.32 3.72 -2.87
CA PRO A 21 7.02 4.25 -1.55
C PRO A 21 7.09 3.10 -0.53
N LYS A 22 7.91 3.29 0.51
CA LYS A 22 8.06 2.31 1.57
C LYS A 22 6.67 2.11 2.20
N PRO A 23 6.24 0.87 2.45
CA PRO A 23 5.00 0.65 3.20
C PRO A 23 5.14 1.37 4.54
N GLU A 24 4.18 2.24 4.85
CA GLU A 24 4.17 2.94 6.12
C GLU A 24 4.19 1.91 7.26
N ALA A 25 4.98 2.18 8.30
CA ALA A 25 5.07 1.32 9.47
C ALA A 25 3.73 1.33 10.18
N VAL A 26 2.93 0.33 9.88
CA VAL A 26 1.56 0.19 10.34
C VAL A 26 1.53 -0.31 11.77
N GLY A 27 1.22 0.60 12.69
CA GLY A 27 0.92 0.25 14.06
C GLY A 27 1.40 1.26 15.09
N THR A 28 0.56 2.25 15.39
CA THR A 28 0.23 2.64 16.76
C THR A 28 -1.05 3.48 16.71
N THR A 29 -2.22 2.83 16.63
CA THR A 29 -3.47 3.43 17.07
C THR A 29 -3.68 3.06 18.55
N PRO A 30 -3.81 4.04 19.46
CA PRO A 30 -3.83 3.80 20.92
C PRO A 30 -5.17 3.30 21.48
N LYS A 31 -6.16 2.95 20.65
CA LYS A 31 -7.50 2.56 21.11
C LYS A 31 -8.00 1.40 20.25
N GLY A 32 -8.60 0.39 20.90
CA GLY A 32 -9.10 -0.86 20.30
C GLY A 32 -10.24 -0.67 19.30
N GLU A 33 -9.94 0.05 18.24
CA GLU A 33 -10.77 0.31 17.09
C GLU A 33 -10.56 -0.82 16.07
N THR A 34 -11.60 -1.15 15.32
CA THR A 34 -11.48 -2.10 14.22
C THR A 34 -10.58 -1.49 13.14
N VAL A 35 -9.42 -2.11 12.89
CA VAL A 35 -8.50 -1.70 11.82
C VAL A 35 -8.62 -2.71 10.68
N TRP A 36 -8.72 -2.20 9.46
CA TRP A 36 -8.69 -3.00 8.24
C TRP A 36 -7.34 -2.81 7.57
N ARG A 37 -6.55 -3.87 7.47
CA ARG A 37 -5.23 -3.84 6.87
C ARG A 37 -5.28 -4.44 5.47
N CYS A 38 -4.78 -3.74 4.46
CA CYS A 38 -4.62 -4.29 3.12
C CYS A 38 -3.45 -5.28 3.11
N ARG A 39 -3.66 -6.53 2.68
CA ARG A 39 -2.61 -7.56 2.60
C ARG A 39 -1.55 -7.26 1.53
N ILE A 40 -1.90 -6.47 0.53
CA ILE A 40 -1.06 -6.24 -0.66
C ILE A 40 -0.05 -5.10 -0.43
N CYS A 41 -0.53 -3.97 0.10
CA CYS A 41 0.30 -2.77 0.30
C CYS A 41 0.56 -2.45 1.77
N GLY A 42 -0.16 -3.10 2.69
CA GLY A 42 -0.06 -2.82 4.12
C GLY A 42 -0.84 -1.61 4.60
N TYR A 43 -1.64 -0.94 3.76
CA TYR A 43 -2.47 0.21 4.16
C TYR A 43 -3.44 -0.16 5.28
N GLU A 44 -3.44 0.58 6.39
CA GLU A 44 -4.39 0.45 7.49
C GLU A 44 -5.49 1.51 7.36
N TRP A 45 -6.74 1.06 7.33
CA TRP A 45 -7.92 1.90 7.43
C TRP A 45 -8.56 1.70 8.81
N VAL A 46 -8.87 2.80 9.50
CA VAL A 46 -9.50 2.76 10.83
C VAL A 46 -10.99 3.03 10.67
N GLY A 47 -11.82 2.07 11.07
CA GLY A 47 -13.27 2.21 11.09
C GLY A 47 -14.01 0.89 11.25
N GLU A 48 -15.24 0.95 11.76
CA GLU A 48 -16.05 -0.25 12.05
C GLU A 48 -16.54 -0.96 10.77
N GLU A 49 -17.01 -0.21 9.78
CA GLU A 49 -17.60 -0.76 8.55
C GLU A 49 -16.85 -0.27 7.30
N LEU A 50 -16.14 -1.18 6.64
CA LEU A 50 -15.52 -0.92 5.34
C LEU A 50 -16.61 -1.02 4.26
N PRO A 51 -16.89 0.04 3.47
CA PRO A 51 -17.81 -0.04 2.34
C PRO A 51 -17.37 -1.09 1.32
N ASP A 52 -18.30 -1.75 0.64
CA ASP A 52 -17.95 -2.78 -0.36
C ASP A 52 -17.26 -2.21 -1.60
N ASP A 53 -17.43 -0.91 -1.86
CA ASP A 53 -16.76 -0.17 -2.94
C ASP A 53 -15.42 0.46 -2.49
N PHE A 54 -14.89 0.09 -1.32
CA PHE A 54 -13.64 0.65 -0.85
C PHE A 54 -12.46 0.16 -1.71
N ILE A 55 -11.80 1.12 -2.36
CA ILE A 55 -10.60 0.91 -3.16
C ILE A 55 -9.41 1.46 -2.39
N CYS A 56 -8.39 0.62 -2.19
CA CYS A 56 -7.16 1.05 -1.54
C CYS A 56 -6.50 2.20 -2.32
N PRO A 57 -6.17 3.35 -1.70
CA PRO A 57 -5.54 4.48 -2.40
C PRO A 57 -4.11 4.17 -2.89
N ILE A 58 -3.46 3.15 -2.33
CA ILE A 58 -2.08 2.78 -2.66
C ILE A 58 -2.02 1.77 -3.80
N CYS A 59 -2.75 0.64 -3.67
CA CYS A 59 -2.66 -0.47 -4.62
C CYS A 59 -3.86 -0.58 -5.55
N LYS A 60 -4.92 0.22 -5.35
CA LYS A 60 -6.16 0.20 -6.14
C LYS A 60 -6.90 -1.14 -6.15
N HIS A 61 -6.58 -2.02 -5.20
CA HIS A 61 -7.34 -3.25 -4.97
C HIS A 61 -8.59 -2.98 -4.14
N THR A 62 -9.61 -3.81 -4.37
CA THR A 62 -10.89 -3.79 -3.67
C THR A 62 -10.77 -4.31 -2.24
N LYS A 63 -11.80 -4.08 -1.42
CA LYS A 63 -11.97 -4.61 -0.05
C LYS A 63 -11.66 -6.11 0.12
N ALA A 64 -11.79 -6.92 -0.93
CA ALA A 64 -11.50 -8.36 -0.87
C ALA A 64 -10.11 -8.70 -0.30
N ASP A 65 -9.14 -7.79 -0.50
CA ASP A 65 -7.76 -7.96 -0.06
C ASP A 65 -7.46 -7.33 1.32
N PHE A 66 -8.49 -6.86 2.04
CA PHE A 66 -8.36 -6.30 3.39
C PHE A 66 -8.64 -7.36 4.47
N GLU A 67 -7.71 -7.49 5.42
CA GLU A 67 -7.87 -8.30 6.63
C GLU A 67 -8.33 -7.42 7.80
N LYS A 68 -9.31 -7.91 8.57
CA LYS A 68 -9.74 -7.26 9.81
C LYS A 68 -8.73 -7.57 10.91
N VAL A 69 -8.02 -6.55 11.37
CA VAL A 69 -7.10 -6.60 12.50
C VAL A 69 -7.80 -5.95 13.70
N VAL A 70 -8.14 -6.75 14.70
CA VAL A 70 -8.60 -6.26 16.00
C VAL A 70 -7.35 -6.16 16.87
N ARG A 71 -7.00 -4.96 17.34
CA ARG A 71 -5.91 -4.72 18.29
C ARG A 71 -6.44 -4.41 19.68
#